data_AF-A0A847JUP9-F1
#
_entry.id   AF-A0A847JUP9-F1
#
_cell.length_a   1.000
_cell.length_b   1.000
_cell.length_c   1.000
_cell.angle_alpha   90.00
_cell.angle_beta   90.00
_cell.angle_gamma   90.00
#
_symmetry.space_group_name_H-M   'P 1'
#
loop_
_entity.id
_entity.type
_entity.pdbx_description
1 polymer ?
#
loop_
_entity_poly.entity_id
_entity_poly.type
_entity_poly.pdbx_seq_one_letter_code
_entity_poly.pdbx_strand_id
1 'polypeptide(L)'
;MDVPLGILYLIVTISLLVLAHEAGHFLMARWCRMRVEDFSLFFGPVIARLGRRGDTEFHIRSIPFGGFVRIAGMEPEDVSGGIPVLKALSRATAQGDAALDAAISRLGRDTLNKVAPDNIRTPVREVLATAIGEDGRLTPTGIVELSKLRGAEDANADETKLIELVLNAHQRAEDPGLFANKPLYQRALVILAGPVASLLFGFFVFCLMGITSGLPTKDSKTTNQVAEVVSGGEASRAGLRTGDWIVAIDGVRIVSGKQMVEMIHSRADKPTTISVRRGKRTFDVTVTPKPREFEDENGKTVTWGAIGIVANVELRRVGLVESVKHGAIRTAFFMVQLVTILSDHRQAKESVGGPIAMGHMATQVQRLGLGAMMLVAAQFSLSLGVLNLLPVPVLDGGHLLLIAIEGIRRRKLSPREVYGAHAVGLGIIALLIIAVTYNDIARLVAG
;
A
#
# COMPACT_ATOMS: atom_id res chain seq x y z
N MET A 1 -12.59 26.68 -5.82
CA MET A 1 -11.26 27.00 -5.25
C MET A 1 -10.82 25.87 -4.32
N ASP A 2 -11.03 24.60 -4.72
CA ASP A 2 -11.08 23.49 -3.74
C ASP A 2 -9.95 22.46 -3.93
N VAL A 3 -9.13 22.63 -4.97
CA VAL A 3 -8.02 21.72 -5.32
C VAL A 3 -7.00 21.56 -4.18
N PRO A 4 -6.54 22.63 -3.49
CA PRO A 4 -5.58 22.48 -2.39
C PRO A 4 -6.13 21.63 -1.24
N LEU A 5 -7.43 21.78 -0.96
CA LEU A 5 -8.10 21.04 0.10
C LEU A 5 -8.29 19.56 -0.31
N GLY A 6 -8.68 19.28 -1.55
CA GLY A 6 -8.73 17.91 -2.09
C GLY A 6 -7.37 17.19 -2.02
N ILE A 7 -6.27 17.87 -2.36
CA ILE A 7 -4.91 17.33 -2.24
C ILE A 7 -4.56 17.04 -0.77
N LEU A 8 -4.88 17.95 0.15
CA LEU A 8 -4.66 17.72 1.58
C LEU A 8 -5.38 16.46 2.07
N TYR A 9 -6.65 16.27 1.68
CA TYR A 9 -7.40 15.06 2.02
C TYR A 9 -6.79 13.80 1.44
N LEU A 10 -6.30 13.85 0.20
CA LEU A 10 -5.61 12.72 -0.43
C LEU A 10 -4.37 12.33 0.37
N ILE A 11 -3.53 13.32 0.72
CA ILE A 11 -2.33 13.09 1.52
C ILE A 11 -2.68 12.49 2.88
N VAL A 12 -3.65 13.06 3.60
CA VAL A 12 -4.07 12.55 4.91
C VAL A 12 -4.61 11.12 4.80
N THR A 13 -5.44 10.85 3.79
CA THR A 13 -6.02 9.52 3.58
C THR A 13 -4.91 8.51 3.29
N ILE A 14 -4.04 8.77 2.31
CA ILE A 14 -2.91 7.89 1.99
C ILE A 14 -2.01 7.68 3.21
N SER A 15 -1.74 8.73 3.98
CA SER A 15 -0.91 8.63 5.20
C SER A 15 -1.50 7.68 6.22
N LEU A 16 -2.83 7.74 6.45
CA LEU A 16 -3.52 6.82 7.36
C LEU A 16 -3.49 5.37 6.85
N LEU A 17 -3.68 5.17 5.55
CA LEU A 17 -3.64 3.84 4.93
C LEU A 17 -2.26 3.20 5.05
N VAL A 18 -1.22 3.96 4.71
CA VAL A 18 0.18 3.54 4.85
C VAL A 18 0.48 3.27 6.32
N LEU A 19 0.12 4.17 7.23
CA LEU A 19 0.39 3.97 8.66
C LEU A 19 -0.26 2.68 9.18
N ALA A 20 -1.50 2.40 8.79
CA ALA A 20 -2.17 1.15 9.17
C ALA A 20 -1.45 -0.09 8.62
N HIS A 21 -0.96 -0.01 7.38
CA HIS A 21 -0.16 -1.07 6.74
C HIS A 21 1.17 -1.30 7.48
N GLU A 22 1.99 -0.26 7.62
CA GLU A 22 3.29 -0.33 8.30
C GLU A 22 3.15 -0.75 9.77
N ALA A 23 2.09 -0.30 10.45
CA ALA A 23 1.78 -0.74 11.80
C ALA A 23 1.59 -2.27 11.89
N GLY A 24 1.03 -2.91 10.85
CA GLY A 24 0.92 -4.36 10.76
C GLY A 24 2.27 -5.05 10.85
N HIS A 25 3.22 -4.68 9.99
CA HIS A 25 4.59 -5.20 10.03
C HIS A 25 5.27 -4.92 11.37
N PHE A 26 5.17 -3.69 11.85
CA PHE A 26 5.80 -3.26 13.09
C PHE A 26 5.32 -4.08 14.29
N LEU A 27 4.00 -4.20 14.47
CA LEU A 27 3.41 -4.91 15.59
C LEU A 27 3.75 -6.41 15.53
N MET A 28 3.68 -7.02 14.35
CA MET A 28 4.02 -8.43 14.18
C MET A 28 5.52 -8.69 14.39
N ALA A 29 6.39 -7.81 13.91
CA ALA A 29 7.83 -7.90 14.12
C ALA A 29 8.18 -7.82 15.62
N ARG A 30 7.56 -6.88 16.34
CA ARG A 30 7.70 -6.77 17.80
C ARG A 30 7.19 -8.01 18.52
N TRP A 31 6.07 -8.58 18.09
CA TRP A 31 5.51 -9.81 18.66
C TRP A 31 6.42 -11.02 18.42
N CYS A 32 7.03 -11.13 17.22
CA CYS A 32 8.03 -12.14 16.89
C CYS A 32 9.42 -11.87 17.50
N ARG A 33 9.56 -10.84 18.34
CA ARG A 33 10.82 -10.39 18.95
C ARG A 33 11.91 -10.14 17.90
N MET A 34 11.55 -9.49 16.79
CA MET A 34 12.49 -8.99 15.80
C MET A 34 12.91 -7.56 16.16
N ARG A 35 14.16 -7.20 15.83
CA ARG A 35 14.66 -5.83 16.02
C ARG A 35 14.15 -4.95 14.88
N VAL A 36 13.43 -3.90 15.23
CA VAL A 36 12.97 -2.86 14.30
C VAL A 36 13.78 -1.61 14.58
N GLU A 37 14.42 -1.08 13.54
CA GLU A 37 15.38 0.02 13.67
C GLU A 37 14.76 1.37 13.32
N ASP A 38 13.88 1.40 12.32
CA ASP A 38 13.26 2.62 11.83
C ASP A 38 11.78 2.35 11.53
N PHE A 39 10.91 3.19 12.07
CA PHE A 39 9.51 3.30 11.67
C PHE A 39 9.33 4.69 11.07
N SER A 40 9.21 4.74 9.75
CA SER A 40 9.19 5.99 9.00
C SER A 40 7.85 6.16 8.28
N LEU A 41 7.20 7.29 8.54
CA LEU A 41 6.16 7.79 7.64
C LEU A 41 6.86 8.55 6.50
N PHE A 42 6.46 8.29 5.26
CA PHE A 42 7.02 8.89 4.03
C PHE A 42 8.41 8.36 3.65
N PHE A 43 8.86 8.71 2.44
CA PHE A 43 10.18 8.36 1.91
C PHE A 43 11.11 9.58 1.84
N GLY A 44 12.39 9.34 1.55
CA GLY A 44 13.40 10.38 1.34
C GLY A 44 14.10 10.86 2.62
N PRO A 45 14.77 12.03 2.58
CA PRO A 45 15.44 12.62 3.74
C PRO A 45 14.50 12.83 4.93
N VAL A 46 15.05 12.69 6.13
CA VAL A 46 14.32 12.91 7.40
C VAL A 46 14.05 14.40 7.59
N ILE A 47 12.78 14.76 7.76
CA ILE A 47 12.34 16.12 8.10
C ILE A 47 12.19 16.27 9.61
N ALA A 48 11.61 15.27 10.28
CA ALA A 48 11.39 15.31 11.72
C ALA A 48 11.72 13.97 12.37
N ARG A 49 12.41 14.02 13.51
CA ARG A 49 12.64 12.88 14.41
C ARG A 49 11.63 12.96 15.54
N LEU A 50 10.70 12.01 15.61
CA LEU A 50 9.63 11.98 16.62
C LEU A 50 10.11 11.39 17.95
N GLY A 51 11.23 10.66 17.94
CA GLY A 51 11.85 10.09 19.14
C GLY A 51 12.36 8.66 18.89
N ARG A 52 12.94 8.07 19.93
CA ARG A 52 13.43 6.69 19.93
C ARG A 52 12.78 5.93 21.07
N ARG A 53 12.30 4.70 20.80
CA ARG A 53 11.76 3.80 21.81
C ARG A 53 12.43 2.44 21.68
N GLY A 54 13.31 2.12 22.63
CA GLY A 54 14.17 0.92 22.53
C GLY A 54 15.10 1.03 21.32
N ASP A 55 15.02 0.06 20.42
CA ASP A 55 15.84 0.01 19.20
C ASP A 55 15.21 0.73 18.01
N THR A 56 13.97 1.20 18.13
CA THR A 56 13.22 1.81 17.02
C THR A 56 13.26 3.33 17.09
N GLU A 57 13.72 3.96 16.01
CA GLU A 57 13.58 5.39 15.76
C GLU A 57 12.31 5.69 14.96
N PHE A 58 11.64 6.81 15.27
CA PHE A 58 10.43 7.23 14.59
C PHE A 58 10.68 8.51 13.79
N HIS A 59 10.38 8.48 12.49
CA HIS A 59 10.69 9.57 11.57
C HIS A 59 9.51 9.99 10.70
N ILE A 60 9.51 11.27 10.33
CA ILE A 60 8.72 11.81 9.21
C ILE A 60 9.70 12.26 8.13
N ARG A 61 9.50 11.80 6.90
CA ARG A 61 10.37 12.07 5.75
C ARG A 61 9.68 12.94 4.70
N SER A 62 10.42 13.38 3.69
CA SER A 62 9.99 14.46 2.79
C SER A 62 9.02 14.08 1.67
N ILE A 63 8.93 12.81 1.28
CA ILE A 63 8.16 12.36 0.11
C ILE A 63 6.87 11.68 0.57
N PRO A 64 5.69 12.32 0.43
CA PRO A 64 4.43 11.88 1.04
C PRO A 64 3.75 10.69 0.34
N PHE A 65 4.53 9.75 -0.19
CA PHE A 65 4.07 8.64 -1.02
C PHE A 65 4.52 7.28 -0.46
N GLY A 66 4.09 6.95 0.76
CA GLY A 66 4.39 5.67 1.37
C GLY A 66 4.99 5.81 2.77
N GLY A 67 5.64 4.75 3.22
CA GLY A 67 6.24 4.61 4.53
C GLY A 67 6.98 3.27 4.55
N PHE A 68 7.73 3.00 5.60
CA PHE A 68 8.39 1.71 5.74
C PHE A 68 8.72 1.39 7.20
N VAL A 69 8.79 0.10 7.49
CA VAL A 69 9.37 -0.46 8.72
C VAL A 69 10.69 -1.14 8.39
N ARG A 70 11.81 -0.59 8.86
CA ARG A 70 13.13 -1.20 8.68
C ARG A 70 13.36 -2.26 9.76
N ILE A 71 13.19 -3.52 9.38
CA ILE A 71 13.46 -4.68 10.24
C ILE A 71 14.90 -5.15 9.99
N ALA A 72 15.68 -5.28 11.06
CA ALA A 72 17.09 -5.61 10.97
C ALA A 72 17.31 -6.97 10.28
N GLY A 73 18.15 -6.97 9.25
CA GLY A 73 18.51 -8.16 8.46
C GLY A 73 17.42 -8.65 7.51
N MET A 74 16.41 -7.82 7.19
CA MET A 74 15.42 -8.12 6.15
C MET A 74 16.00 -7.93 4.74
N GLU A 75 16.79 -6.86 4.54
CA GLU A 75 17.43 -6.58 3.27
C GLU A 75 18.87 -7.15 3.20
N PRO A 76 19.34 -7.61 2.04
CA PRO A 76 20.69 -8.18 1.92
C PRO A 76 21.84 -7.18 2.16
N GLU A 77 21.60 -5.88 2.00
CA GLU A 77 22.59 -4.81 2.22
C GLU A 77 22.59 -4.26 3.63
N ASP A 78 21.69 -4.76 4.48
CA ASP A 78 21.52 -4.20 5.81
C ASP A 78 22.76 -4.44 6.67
N VAL A 79 23.62 -3.42 6.71
CA VAL A 79 24.88 -3.40 7.46
C VAL A 79 24.62 -3.61 8.95
N SER A 80 23.40 -3.30 9.43
CA SER A 80 22.99 -3.56 10.82
C SER A 80 23.01 -5.05 11.17
N GLY A 81 22.85 -5.93 10.18
CA GLY A 81 22.92 -7.38 10.32
C GLY A 81 24.35 -7.95 10.30
N GLY A 82 25.38 -7.12 10.08
CA GLY A 82 26.80 -7.48 10.20
C GLY A 82 27.38 -8.35 9.07
N ILE A 83 26.61 -9.29 8.51
CA ILE A 83 27.04 -10.18 7.41
C ILE A 83 27.56 -9.41 6.18
N PRO A 84 26.96 -8.27 5.74
CA PRO A 84 27.48 -7.53 4.59
C PRO A 84 28.91 -7.01 4.80
N VAL A 85 29.25 -6.62 6.04
CA VAL A 85 30.61 -6.18 6.41
C VAL A 85 31.60 -7.33 6.28
N LEU A 86 31.27 -8.49 6.87
CA LEU A 86 32.13 -9.68 6.84
C LEU A 86 32.33 -10.17 5.39
N LYS A 87 31.26 -10.24 4.59
CA LYS A 87 31.34 -10.64 3.18
C LYS A 87 32.08 -9.64 2.29
N ALA A 88 32.09 -8.35 2.64
CA ALA A 88 32.88 -7.36 1.93
C ALA A 88 34.37 -7.58 2.19
N LEU A 89 34.75 -7.79 3.46
CA LEU A 89 36.13 -8.05 3.86
C LEU A 89 36.64 -9.38 3.29
N SER A 90 35.87 -10.48 3.42
CA SER A 90 36.24 -11.79 2.88
C SER A 90 36.45 -11.80 1.35
N ARG A 91 35.62 -11.06 0.61
CA ARG A 91 35.83 -10.91 -0.84
C ARG A 91 37.07 -10.09 -1.16
N ALA A 92 37.34 -9.07 -0.36
CA ALA A 92 38.48 -8.20 -0.56
C ALA A 92 39.81 -8.90 -0.22
N THR A 93 39.87 -9.67 0.87
CA THR A 93 41.05 -10.49 1.21
C THR A 93 41.36 -11.51 0.12
N ALA A 94 40.35 -12.12 -0.49
CA ALA A 94 40.54 -13.07 -1.60
C ALA A 94 41.07 -12.40 -2.90
N GLN A 95 40.93 -11.08 -3.04
CA GLN A 95 41.40 -10.30 -4.20
C GLN A 95 42.79 -9.68 -3.98
N GLY A 96 43.39 -9.84 -2.79
CA GLY A 96 44.70 -9.32 -2.42
C GLY A 96 44.66 -7.99 -1.65
N ASP A 97 45.84 -7.55 -1.19
CA ASP A 97 45.97 -6.42 -0.26
C ASP A 97 45.37 -5.10 -0.78
N ALA A 98 45.55 -4.77 -2.06
CA ALA A 98 44.99 -3.55 -2.64
C ALA A 98 43.45 -3.51 -2.58
N ALA A 99 42.79 -4.66 -2.75
CA ALA A 99 41.34 -4.76 -2.64
C ALA A 99 40.89 -4.67 -1.18
N LEU A 100 41.65 -5.30 -0.26
CA LEU A 100 41.42 -5.18 1.18
C LEU A 100 41.54 -3.72 1.65
N ASP A 101 42.54 -2.99 1.19
CA ASP A 101 42.75 -1.58 1.54
C ASP A 101 41.60 -0.70 1.07
N ALA A 102 41.10 -0.94 -0.14
CA ALA A 102 39.93 -0.26 -0.68
C ALA A 102 38.67 -0.55 0.15
N ALA A 103 38.48 -1.81 0.59
CA ALA A 103 37.35 -2.21 1.42
C ALA A 103 37.40 -1.57 2.83
N ILE A 104 38.56 -1.58 3.49
CA ILE A 104 38.79 -0.93 4.79
C ILE A 104 38.52 0.57 4.68
N SER A 105 39.05 1.22 3.64
CA SER A 105 38.85 2.66 3.40
C SER A 105 37.38 3.02 3.16
N ARG A 106 36.60 2.14 2.53
CA ARG A 106 35.16 2.33 2.33
C ARG A 106 34.41 2.20 3.66
N LEU A 107 34.63 1.11 4.39
CA LEU A 107 34.00 0.87 5.69
C LEU A 107 34.35 1.96 6.73
N GLY A 108 35.58 2.46 6.72
CA GLY A 108 36.04 3.54 7.59
C GLY A 108 35.37 4.89 7.33
N ARG A 109 34.93 5.17 6.10
CA ARG A 109 34.11 6.34 5.79
C ARG A 109 32.69 6.20 6.34
N ASP A 110 32.10 5.00 6.21
CA ASP A 110 30.71 4.76 6.56
C ASP A 110 30.49 4.61 8.08
N THR A 111 31.52 4.21 8.83
CA THR A 111 31.44 3.97 10.29
C THR A 111 31.91 5.15 11.14
N LEU A 112 32.24 6.30 10.53
CA LEU A 112 32.83 7.49 11.17
C LEU A 112 34.16 7.25 11.89
N ASN A 113 34.67 6.01 11.91
CA ASN A 113 35.83 5.57 12.69
C ASN A 113 37.14 5.49 11.88
N LYS A 114 37.18 6.02 10.65
CA LYS A 114 38.36 6.19 9.76
C LYS A 114 39.56 5.32 10.14
N VAL A 115 39.66 4.15 9.51
CA VAL A 115 40.77 3.21 9.65
C VAL A 115 41.73 3.43 8.49
N ALA A 116 43.01 3.70 8.76
CA ALA A 116 44.03 3.80 7.72
C ALA A 116 44.55 2.39 7.36
N PRO A 117 44.42 1.93 6.10
CA PRO A 117 44.85 0.59 5.71
C PRO A 117 46.35 0.35 5.91
N ASP A 118 47.18 1.39 5.69
CA ASP A 118 48.64 1.32 5.85
C ASP A 118 49.07 0.99 7.28
N ASN A 119 48.20 1.24 8.26
CA ASN A 119 48.46 0.94 9.67
C ASN A 119 48.11 -0.52 10.04
N ILE A 120 47.54 -1.32 9.14
CA ILE A 120 47.12 -2.69 9.45
C ILE A 120 48.27 -3.66 9.14
N ARG A 121 48.84 -4.28 10.16
CA ARG A 121 50.01 -5.17 10.02
C ARG A 121 49.63 -6.51 9.38
N THR A 122 50.62 -7.18 8.81
CA THR A 122 50.49 -8.49 8.16
C THR A 122 49.78 -9.55 9.01
N PRO A 123 50.06 -9.70 10.33
CA PRO A 123 49.37 -10.69 11.15
C PRO A 123 47.84 -10.49 11.20
N VAL A 124 47.37 -9.24 11.24
CA VAL A 124 45.92 -8.94 11.22
C VAL A 124 45.33 -9.26 9.86
N ARG A 125 46.05 -8.96 8.76
CA ARG A 125 45.62 -9.26 7.39
C ARG A 125 45.50 -10.76 7.13
N GLU A 126 46.49 -11.53 7.56
CA GLU A 126 46.51 -13.00 7.44
C GLU A 126 45.37 -13.67 8.22
N VAL A 127 45.13 -13.22 9.46
CA VAL A 127 43.99 -13.69 10.24
C VAL A 127 42.69 -13.30 9.58
N LEU A 128 42.51 -12.06 9.10
CA LEU A 128 41.28 -11.65 8.40
C LEU A 128 40.99 -12.49 7.15
N ALA A 129 42.03 -12.92 6.43
CA ALA A 129 41.89 -13.75 5.23
C ALA A 129 41.31 -15.15 5.53
N THR A 130 41.53 -15.67 6.74
CA THR A 130 41.13 -17.03 7.16
C THR A 130 40.03 -17.05 8.22
N ALA A 131 39.79 -15.92 8.90
CA ALA A 131 38.84 -15.81 9.99
C ALA A 131 37.38 -15.84 9.53
N ILE A 132 37.08 -15.57 8.26
CA ILE A 132 35.71 -15.51 7.72
C ILE A 132 35.44 -16.76 6.88
N GLY A 133 34.46 -17.57 7.30
CA GLY A 133 34.03 -18.78 6.59
C GLY A 133 33.23 -18.49 5.33
N GLU A 134 32.98 -19.54 4.53
CA GLU A 134 32.21 -19.45 3.27
C GLU A 134 30.76 -18.95 3.47
N ASP A 135 30.19 -19.16 4.66
CA ASP A 135 28.87 -18.68 5.05
C ASP A 135 28.84 -17.15 5.30
N GLY A 136 30.01 -16.50 5.32
CA GLY A 136 30.19 -15.08 5.59
C GLY A 136 30.11 -14.73 7.08
N ARG A 137 30.38 -15.69 7.96
CA ARG A 137 30.49 -15.50 9.42
C ARG A 137 31.94 -15.75 9.87
N LEU A 138 32.27 -15.31 11.07
CA LEU A 138 33.58 -15.63 11.65
C LEU A 138 33.63 -17.10 12.05
N THR A 139 34.76 -17.75 11.79
CA THR A 139 35.06 -19.09 12.29
C THR A 139 35.39 -19.01 13.79
N PRO A 140 35.14 -20.07 14.59
CA PRO A 140 35.50 -20.09 16.00
C PRO A 140 36.99 -19.76 16.24
N THR A 141 37.88 -20.28 15.39
CA THR A 141 39.31 -19.97 15.41
C THR A 141 39.57 -18.50 15.11
N GLY A 142 38.94 -17.95 14.07
CA GLY A 142 39.06 -16.54 13.70
C GLY A 142 38.64 -15.58 14.81
N ILE A 143 37.58 -15.90 15.56
CA ILE A 143 37.14 -15.11 16.73
C ILE A 143 38.23 -15.06 17.80
N VAL A 144 38.84 -16.21 18.10
CA VAL A 144 39.89 -16.32 19.12
C VAL A 144 41.14 -15.58 18.69
N GLU A 145 41.58 -15.75 17.44
CA GLU A 145 42.78 -15.09 16.90
C GLU A 145 42.63 -13.58 16.81
N LEU A 146 41.50 -13.10 16.29
CA LEU A 146 41.20 -11.66 16.27
C LEU A 146 41.14 -11.08 17.68
N SER A 147 40.53 -11.80 18.63
CA SER A 147 40.46 -11.35 20.03
C SER A 147 41.84 -11.27 20.69
N LYS A 148 42.75 -12.19 20.35
CA LYS A 148 44.15 -12.14 20.81
C LYS A 148 44.89 -10.96 20.21
N LEU A 149 44.78 -10.75 18.90
CA LEU A 149 45.43 -9.62 18.21
C LEU A 149 44.92 -8.27 18.71
N ARG A 150 43.64 -8.15 19.07
CA ARG A 150 43.09 -6.94 19.70
C ARG A 150 43.73 -6.63 21.05
N GLY A 151 44.11 -7.65 21.81
CA GLY A 151 44.69 -7.52 23.15
C GLY A 151 46.23 -7.55 23.18
N ALA A 152 46.88 -7.57 22.02
CA ALA A 152 48.34 -7.60 21.95
C ALA A 152 48.94 -6.24 22.36
N GLU A 153 50.08 -6.26 23.06
CA GLU A 153 50.76 -5.03 23.52
C GLU A 153 51.18 -4.11 22.37
N ASP A 154 51.37 -4.67 21.18
CA ASP A 154 51.79 -3.97 19.97
C ASP A 154 50.62 -3.60 19.05
N ALA A 155 49.37 -3.86 19.47
CA ALA A 155 48.18 -3.52 18.68
C ALA A 155 48.01 -2.01 18.57
N ASN A 156 47.93 -1.50 17.34
CA ASN A 156 47.69 -0.08 17.14
C ASN A 156 46.19 0.25 17.14
N ALA A 157 45.87 1.54 17.20
CA ALA A 157 44.49 2.03 17.32
C ALA A 157 43.62 1.65 16.10
N ASP A 158 44.19 1.64 14.90
CA ASP A 158 43.45 1.33 13.68
C ASP A 158 43.19 -0.17 13.54
N GLU A 159 44.15 -1.02 13.94
CA GLU A 159 43.95 -2.46 14.09
C GLU A 159 42.85 -2.77 15.10
N THR A 160 42.89 -2.11 16.26
CA THR A 160 41.88 -2.29 17.31
C THR A 160 40.49 -1.96 16.80
N LYS A 161 40.32 -0.81 16.12
CA LYS A 161 39.03 -0.42 15.52
C LYS A 161 38.55 -1.40 14.45
N LEU A 162 39.45 -1.87 13.57
CA LEU A 162 39.09 -2.82 12.51
C LEU A 162 38.66 -4.16 13.11
N ILE A 163 39.39 -4.67 14.09
CA ILE A 163 39.07 -5.91 14.78
C ILE A 163 37.74 -5.76 15.54
N GLU A 164 37.52 -4.65 16.25
CA GLU A 164 36.24 -4.37 16.90
C GLU A 164 35.08 -4.30 15.89
N LEU A 165 35.27 -3.65 14.74
CA LEU A 165 34.27 -3.61 13.69
C LEU A 165 33.88 -5.03 13.22
N VAL A 166 34.88 -5.89 13.02
CA VAL A 166 34.70 -7.28 12.57
C VAL A 166 34.01 -8.12 13.65
N LEU A 167 34.46 -8.05 14.90
CA LEU A 167 33.85 -8.76 16.02
C LEU A 167 32.41 -8.29 16.28
N ASN A 168 32.16 -6.97 16.24
CA ASN A 168 30.82 -6.39 16.39
C ASN A 168 29.91 -6.76 15.20
N ALA A 169 30.45 -6.87 13.98
CA ALA A 169 29.71 -7.36 12.83
C ALA A 169 29.31 -8.83 13.00
N HIS A 170 30.20 -9.67 13.55
CA HIS A 170 29.87 -11.05 13.86
C HIS A 170 28.79 -11.16 14.94
N GLN A 171 28.93 -10.43 16.06
CA GLN A 171 27.90 -10.40 17.11
C GLN A 171 26.52 -9.98 16.57
N ARG A 172 26.50 -8.96 15.70
CA ARG A 172 25.26 -8.53 15.03
C ARG A 172 24.70 -9.65 14.14
N ALA A 173 25.54 -10.38 13.40
CA ALA A 173 25.10 -11.49 12.55
C ALA A 173 24.49 -12.67 13.33
N GLU A 174 24.83 -12.82 14.61
CA GLU A 174 24.29 -13.83 15.52
C GLU A 174 23.08 -13.35 16.33
N ASP A 175 22.69 -12.08 16.21
CA ASP A 175 21.57 -11.52 16.96
C ASP A 175 20.26 -12.29 16.67
N PRO A 176 19.64 -12.91 17.69
CA PRO A 176 18.42 -13.70 17.51
C PRO A 176 17.21 -12.83 17.13
N GLY A 177 17.31 -11.51 17.25
CA GLY A 177 16.34 -10.51 16.80
C GLY A 177 16.41 -10.19 15.31
N LEU A 178 17.43 -10.66 14.57
CA LEU A 178 17.49 -10.44 13.12
C LEU A 178 16.41 -11.23 12.38
N PHE A 179 15.80 -10.59 11.40
CA PHE A 179 14.83 -11.22 10.49
C PHE A 179 15.39 -12.49 9.86
N ALA A 180 16.63 -12.44 9.34
CA ALA A 180 17.31 -13.58 8.71
C ALA A 180 17.64 -14.75 9.66
N ASN A 181 17.59 -14.54 10.97
CA ASN A 181 17.82 -15.56 12.00
C ASN A 181 16.51 -16.17 12.54
N LYS A 182 15.35 -15.60 12.20
CA LYS A 182 14.06 -16.16 12.59
C LYS A 182 13.63 -17.33 11.68
N PRO A 183 12.82 -18.27 12.20
CA PRO A 183 12.18 -19.30 11.39
C PRO A 183 11.37 -18.71 10.23
N LEU A 184 11.28 -19.45 9.12
CA LEU A 184 10.59 -19.00 7.89
C LEU A 184 9.15 -18.58 8.16
N TYR A 185 8.42 -19.29 9.02
CA TYR A 185 7.03 -18.93 9.33
C TYR A 185 6.91 -17.58 10.06
N GLN A 186 7.85 -17.23 10.94
CA GLN A 186 7.83 -15.92 11.62
C GLN A 186 8.14 -14.80 10.64
N ARG A 187 9.11 -15.01 9.74
CA ARG A 187 9.42 -14.10 8.64
C ARG A 187 8.19 -13.88 7.75
N ALA A 188 7.51 -14.96 7.36
CA ALA A 188 6.29 -14.90 6.55
C ALA A 188 5.14 -14.19 7.28
N LEU A 189 4.92 -14.46 8.58
CA LEU A 189 3.88 -13.79 9.37
C LEU A 189 4.10 -12.28 9.43
N VAL A 190 5.34 -11.84 9.63
CA VAL A 190 5.68 -10.42 9.68
C VAL A 190 5.43 -9.72 8.35
N ILE A 191 5.78 -10.35 7.23
CA ILE A 191 5.49 -9.80 5.90
C ILE A 191 3.98 -9.81 5.63
N LEU A 192 3.25 -10.86 6.01
CA LEU A 192 1.81 -10.94 5.81
C LEU A 192 1.04 -9.93 6.66
N ALA A 193 1.61 -9.49 7.78
CA ALA A 193 0.92 -8.62 8.73
C ALA A 193 0.56 -7.24 8.17
N GLY A 194 1.38 -6.66 7.28
CA GLY A 194 1.07 -5.39 6.64
C GLY A 194 -0.19 -5.47 5.78
N PRO A 195 -0.24 -6.35 4.76
CA PRO A 195 -1.43 -6.57 3.94
C PRO A 195 -2.68 -6.88 4.76
N VAL A 196 -2.56 -7.76 5.77
CA VAL A 196 -3.67 -8.09 6.68
C VAL A 196 -4.14 -6.87 7.46
N ALA A 197 -3.23 -6.02 7.97
CA ALA A 197 -3.60 -4.79 8.65
C ALA A 197 -4.34 -3.81 7.73
N SER A 198 -3.95 -3.70 6.45
CA SER A 198 -4.70 -2.91 5.47
C SER A 198 -6.10 -3.46 5.21
N LEU A 199 -6.27 -4.78 5.15
CA LEU A 199 -7.59 -5.41 5.02
C LEU A 199 -8.47 -5.11 6.24
N LEU A 200 -7.91 -5.26 7.43
CA LEU A 200 -8.60 -4.98 8.70
C LEU A 200 -8.96 -3.50 8.84
N PHE A 201 -8.08 -2.59 8.41
CA PHE A 201 -8.35 -1.15 8.43
C PHE A 201 -9.50 -0.79 7.50
N GLY A 202 -9.54 -1.31 6.27
CA GLY A 202 -10.65 -1.10 5.34
C GLY A 202 -11.98 -1.60 5.90
N PHE A 203 -11.98 -2.81 6.48
CA PHE A 203 -13.14 -3.36 7.20
C PHE A 203 -13.59 -2.45 8.36
N PHE A 204 -12.64 -1.97 9.18
CA PHE A 204 -12.94 -1.05 10.28
C PHE A 204 -13.55 0.26 9.79
N VAL A 205 -13.04 0.83 8.69
CA VAL A 205 -13.60 2.07 8.11
C VAL A 205 -15.03 1.85 7.61
N PHE A 206 -15.36 0.69 7.00
CA PHE A 206 -16.74 0.37 6.64
C PHE A 206 -17.66 0.25 7.86
N CYS A 207 -17.18 -0.36 8.95
CA CYS A 207 -17.94 -0.43 10.19
C CYS A 207 -18.20 0.98 10.74
N LEU A 208 -17.15 1.81 10.80
CA LEU A 208 -17.25 3.20 11.26
C LEU A 208 -18.24 4.00 10.41
N MET A 209 -18.24 3.78 9.09
CA MET A 209 -19.17 4.43 8.16
C MET A 209 -20.63 4.11 8.51
N GLY A 210 -20.94 2.86 8.87
CA GLY A 210 -22.28 2.47 9.32
C GLY A 210 -22.78 3.20 10.56
N ILE A 211 -21.87 3.54 11.47
CA ILE A 211 -22.22 4.22 12.72
C ILE A 211 -22.32 5.74 12.51
N THR A 212 -21.45 6.32 11.66
CA THR A 212 -21.33 7.78 11.51
C THR A 212 -22.14 8.34 10.33
N SER A 213 -21.87 7.84 9.14
CA SER A 213 -22.43 8.34 7.88
C SER A 213 -23.71 7.60 7.48
N GLY A 214 -23.90 6.40 8.06
CA GLY A 214 -25.00 5.51 7.74
C GLY A 214 -24.72 4.67 6.50
N LEU A 215 -25.54 3.64 6.34
CA LEU A 215 -25.46 2.68 5.24
C LEU A 215 -26.85 2.55 4.58
N PRO A 216 -26.90 2.10 3.32
CA PRO A 216 -28.13 1.56 2.76
C PRO A 216 -28.49 0.30 3.53
N THR A 217 -29.69 0.27 4.12
CA THR A 217 -30.28 -0.87 4.83
C THR A 217 -31.43 -1.43 4.00
N LYS A 218 -31.96 -2.62 4.34
CA LYS A 218 -33.16 -3.16 3.68
C LYS A 218 -34.37 -2.22 3.76
N ASP A 219 -34.43 -1.41 4.82
CA ASP A 219 -35.49 -0.42 5.04
C ASP A 219 -35.17 0.96 4.46
N SER A 220 -34.00 1.12 3.81
CA SER A 220 -33.62 2.40 3.23
C SER A 220 -34.53 2.75 2.07
N LYS A 221 -35.19 3.91 2.18
CA LYS A 221 -36.08 4.40 1.15
C LYS A 221 -35.27 5.01 0.02
N THR A 222 -35.59 4.63 -1.21
CA THR A 222 -35.18 5.39 -2.39
C THR A 222 -35.83 6.76 -2.31
N THR A 223 -35.02 7.82 -2.44
CA THR A 223 -35.49 9.21 -2.47
C THR A 223 -35.84 9.62 -3.90
N ASN A 224 -36.59 10.69 -4.06
CA ASN A 224 -36.84 11.33 -5.36
C ASN A 224 -35.76 12.33 -5.75
N GLN A 225 -34.56 12.24 -5.15
CA GLN A 225 -33.40 13.01 -5.55
C GLN A 225 -32.52 12.21 -6.51
N VAL A 226 -32.08 12.85 -7.58
CA VAL A 226 -31.14 12.30 -8.56
C VAL A 226 -29.74 12.23 -7.94
N ALA A 227 -29.22 11.03 -7.71
CA ALA A 227 -27.85 10.80 -7.26
C ALA A 227 -26.85 10.92 -8.40
N GLU A 228 -27.18 10.35 -9.56
CA GLU A 228 -26.32 10.36 -10.74
C GLU A 228 -27.16 10.45 -12.01
N VAL A 229 -26.60 11.11 -13.03
CA VAL A 229 -27.13 11.13 -14.39
C VAL A 229 -26.09 10.50 -15.30
N VAL A 230 -26.47 9.43 -16.00
CA VAL A 230 -25.57 8.72 -16.92
C VAL A 230 -25.22 9.64 -18.10
N SER A 231 -23.93 9.87 -18.31
CA SER A 231 -23.42 10.67 -19.43
C SER A 231 -23.92 10.15 -20.77
N GLY A 232 -24.46 11.05 -21.61
CA GLY A 232 -25.03 10.71 -22.91
C GLY A 232 -26.41 10.03 -22.88
N GLY A 233 -26.98 9.77 -21.69
CA GLY A 233 -28.32 9.23 -21.52
C GLY A 233 -29.44 10.26 -21.77
N GLU A 234 -30.69 9.79 -21.85
CA GLU A 234 -31.85 10.64 -22.15
C GLU A 234 -32.08 11.73 -21.09
N ALA A 235 -31.87 11.41 -19.81
CA ALA A 235 -31.90 12.38 -18.72
C ALA A 235 -30.85 13.48 -18.87
N SER A 236 -29.62 13.11 -19.27
CA SER A 236 -28.54 14.08 -19.52
C SER A 236 -28.89 15.00 -20.69
N ARG A 237 -29.46 14.47 -21.77
CA ARG A 237 -29.89 15.24 -22.95
C ARG A 237 -31.05 16.19 -22.64
N ALA A 238 -31.94 15.76 -21.75
CA ALA A 238 -33.05 16.56 -21.26
C ALA A 238 -32.60 17.64 -20.24
N GLY A 239 -31.33 17.62 -19.80
CA GLY A 239 -30.76 18.64 -18.92
C GLY A 239 -30.96 18.39 -17.42
N LEU A 240 -31.34 17.16 -17.03
CA LEU A 240 -31.30 16.71 -15.63
C LEU A 240 -29.86 16.67 -15.13
N ARG A 241 -29.68 16.98 -13.84
CA ARG A 241 -28.37 17.02 -13.18
C ARG A 241 -28.41 16.32 -11.84
N THR A 242 -27.25 15.84 -11.37
CA THR A 242 -27.08 15.35 -10.01
C THR A 242 -27.54 16.41 -8.99
N GLY A 243 -28.29 15.96 -7.98
CA GLY A 243 -28.86 16.78 -6.92
C GLY A 243 -30.27 17.30 -7.19
N ASP A 244 -30.79 17.14 -8.41
CA ASP A 244 -32.16 17.51 -8.78
C ASP A 244 -33.19 16.70 -7.99
N TRP A 245 -34.24 17.38 -7.53
CA TRP A 245 -35.39 16.73 -6.89
C TRP A 245 -36.53 16.60 -7.90
N ILE A 246 -36.94 15.37 -8.21
CA ILE A 246 -38.09 15.10 -9.06
C ILE A 246 -39.35 15.22 -8.20
N VAL A 247 -40.09 16.31 -8.38
CA VAL A 247 -41.26 16.64 -7.55
C VAL A 247 -42.57 16.18 -8.17
N ALA A 248 -42.64 16.06 -9.50
CA ALA A 248 -43.79 15.50 -10.21
C ALA A 248 -43.37 14.83 -11.53
N ILE A 249 -44.18 13.88 -12.00
CA ILE A 249 -44.09 13.24 -13.31
C ILE A 249 -45.48 13.30 -13.95
N ASP A 250 -45.60 14.00 -15.08
CA ASP A 250 -46.85 14.31 -15.80
C ASP A 250 -47.94 14.84 -14.88
N GLY A 251 -47.58 15.84 -14.06
CA GLY A 251 -48.49 16.47 -13.10
C GLY A 251 -48.77 15.63 -11.84
N VAL A 252 -48.38 14.35 -11.79
CA VAL A 252 -48.53 13.51 -10.60
C VAL A 252 -47.38 13.79 -9.63
N ARG A 253 -47.72 14.26 -8.42
CA ARG A 253 -46.73 14.53 -7.37
C ARG A 253 -46.02 13.25 -6.93
N ILE A 254 -44.69 13.32 -6.90
CA ILE A 254 -43.82 12.22 -6.45
C ILE A 254 -43.50 12.41 -4.97
N VAL A 255 -43.79 11.38 -4.16
CA VAL A 255 -43.54 11.38 -2.70
C VAL A 255 -42.49 10.36 -2.27
N SER A 256 -42.10 9.43 -3.15
CA SER A 256 -41.03 8.47 -2.89
C SER A 256 -40.21 8.17 -4.15
N GLY A 257 -38.96 7.78 -3.98
CA GLY A 257 -38.11 7.33 -5.08
C GLY A 257 -38.59 6.03 -5.70
N LYS A 258 -39.22 5.14 -4.92
CA LYS A 258 -39.84 3.92 -5.47
C LYS A 258 -40.94 4.27 -6.48
N GLN A 259 -41.86 5.15 -6.10
CA GLN A 259 -42.91 5.65 -7.00
C GLN A 259 -42.32 6.34 -8.23
N MET A 260 -41.25 7.13 -8.05
CA MET A 260 -40.54 7.78 -9.15
C MET A 260 -40.00 6.76 -10.16
N VAL A 261 -39.29 5.74 -9.68
CA VAL A 261 -38.71 4.69 -10.53
C VAL A 261 -39.80 3.89 -11.26
N GLU A 262 -40.85 3.48 -10.56
CA GLU A 262 -41.99 2.76 -11.13
C GLU A 262 -42.72 3.57 -12.22
N MET A 263 -42.92 4.88 -11.99
CA MET A 263 -43.54 5.76 -12.98
C MET A 263 -42.66 5.95 -14.23
N ILE A 264 -41.34 5.99 -14.09
CA ILE A 264 -40.43 6.08 -15.24
C ILE A 264 -40.41 4.76 -16.02
N HIS A 265 -40.29 3.63 -15.31
CA HIS A 265 -40.24 2.30 -15.90
C HIS A 265 -41.49 1.94 -16.69
N SER A 266 -42.66 2.42 -16.27
CA SER A 266 -43.94 2.16 -16.93
C SER A 266 -44.20 3.02 -18.19
N ARG A 267 -43.28 3.94 -18.54
CA ARG A 267 -43.46 4.93 -19.63
C ARG A 267 -42.44 4.79 -20.76
N ALA A 268 -42.02 3.57 -21.08
CA ALA A 268 -41.17 3.30 -22.25
C ALA A 268 -41.78 3.91 -23.53
N ASP A 269 -40.93 4.60 -24.30
CA ASP A 269 -41.22 5.29 -25.56
C ASP A 269 -42.31 6.38 -25.51
N LYS A 270 -42.68 6.84 -24.30
CA LYS A 270 -43.68 7.90 -24.11
C LYS A 270 -43.00 9.18 -23.62
N PRO A 271 -43.10 10.31 -24.35
CA PRO A 271 -42.65 11.60 -23.84
C PRO A 271 -43.29 11.86 -22.47
N THR A 272 -42.44 12.12 -21.49
CA THR A 272 -42.80 12.22 -20.07
C THR A 272 -42.30 13.56 -19.55
N THR A 273 -43.19 14.39 -19.04
CA THR A 273 -42.86 15.69 -18.45
C THR A 273 -42.47 15.49 -16.99
N ILE A 274 -41.26 15.86 -16.62
CA ILE A 274 -40.72 15.75 -15.27
C ILE A 274 -40.58 17.15 -14.67
N SER A 275 -41.29 17.41 -13.58
CA SER A 275 -41.11 18.63 -12.80
C SER A 275 -39.95 18.46 -11.83
N VAL A 276 -38.97 19.34 -11.95
CA VAL A 276 -37.68 19.26 -11.25
C VAL A 276 -37.50 20.48 -10.37
N ARG A 277 -37.09 20.27 -9.12
CA ARG A 277 -36.66 21.31 -8.21
C ARG A 277 -35.14 21.29 -8.06
N ARG A 278 -34.49 22.37 -8.53
CA ARG A 278 -33.05 22.62 -8.42
C ARG A 278 -32.83 23.86 -7.56
N GLY A 279 -32.40 23.66 -6.31
CA GLY A 279 -32.33 24.74 -5.32
C GLY A 279 -33.72 25.29 -4.98
N LYS A 280 -33.94 26.59 -5.20
CA LYS A 280 -35.25 27.25 -4.99
C LYS A 280 -36.14 27.30 -6.23
N ARG A 281 -35.63 26.89 -7.40
CA ARG A 281 -36.36 26.97 -8.68
C ARG A 281 -36.99 25.62 -9.01
N THR A 282 -38.22 25.65 -9.50
CA THR A 282 -38.92 24.50 -10.06
C THR A 282 -39.16 24.76 -11.54
N PHE A 283 -38.88 23.78 -12.39
CA PHE A 283 -39.08 23.85 -13.84
C PHE A 283 -39.38 22.47 -14.41
N ASP A 284 -40.00 22.43 -15.58
CA ASP A 284 -40.37 21.18 -16.25
C ASP A 284 -39.35 20.80 -17.32
N VAL A 285 -39.13 19.50 -17.46
CA VAL A 285 -38.23 18.88 -18.42
C VAL A 285 -38.94 17.73 -19.09
N THR A 286 -38.99 17.73 -20.42
CA THR A 286 -39.54 16.59 -21.18
C THR A 286 -38.44 15.60 -21.49
N VAL A 287 -38.63 14.35 -21.09
CA VAL A 287 -37.73 13.23 -21.40
C VAL A 287 -38.53 12.05 -21.94
N THR A 288 -37.95 11.28 -22.85
CA THR A 288 -38.59 10.05 -23.37
C THR A 288 -37.81 8.85 -22.82
N PRO A 289 -38.37 8.07 -21.88
CA PRO A 289 -37.75 6.84 -21.39
C PRO A 289 -37.58 5.85 -22.54
N LYS A 290 -36.37 5.32 -22.73
CA LYS A 290 -36.13 4.29 -23.75
C LYS A 290 -36.24 2.90 -23.13
N PRO A 291 -36.82 1.91 -23.84
CA PRO A 291 -36.82 0.54 -23.39
C PRO A 291 -35.37 0.05 -23.20
N ARG A 292 -35.09 -0.49 -22.03
CA ARG A 292 -33.86 -1.21 -21.71
C ARG A 292 -34.20 -2.52 -21.04
N GLU A 293 -33.40 -3.53 -21.33
CA GLU A 293 -33.46 -4.82 -20.68
C GLU A 293 -32.73 -4.77 -19.35
N PHE A 294 -33.40 -5.26 -18.31
CA PHE A 294 -32.88 -5.44 -16.96
C PHE A 294 -33.11 -6.89 -16.54
N GLU A 295 -32.19 -7.49 -15.80
CA GLU A 295 -32.50 -8.70 -15.06
C GLU A 295 -33.27 -8.33 -13.78
N ASP A 296 -34.40 -8.99 -13.55
CA ASP A 296 -35.09 -8.91 -12.26
C ASP A 296 -34.36 -9.71 -11.17
N GLU A 297 -34.87 -9.64 -9.93
CA GLU A 297 -34.29 -10.36 -8.78
C GLU A 297 -34.27 -11.89 -8.93
N ASN A 298 -35.00 -12.44 -9.90
CA ASN A 298 -35.05 -13.87 -10.23
C ASN A 298 -34.23 -14.22 -11.49
N GLY A 299 -33.47 -13.27 -12.05
CA GLY A 299 -32.68 -13.46 -13.28
C GLY A 299 -33.51 -13.49 -14.55
N LYS A 300 -34.77 -13.02 -14.51
CA LYS A 300 -35.61 -12.91 -15.72
C LYS A 300 -35.36 -11.57 -16.39
N THR A 301 -35.13 -11.58 -17.71
CA THR A 301 -35.04 -10.34 -18.49
C THR A 301 -36.39 -9.66 -18.57
N VAL A 302 -36.46 -8.41 -18.10
CA VAL A 302 -37.63 -7.54 -18.15
C VAL A 302 -37.26 -6.24 -18.85
N THR A 303 -38.10 -5.78 -19.77
CA THR A 303 -37.90 -4.51 -20.46
C THR A 303 -38.62 -3.38 -19.73
N TRP A 304 -37.88 -2.37 -19.28
CA TRP A 304 -38.43 -1.18 -18.62
C TRP A 304 -38.00 0.11 -19.33
N GLY A 305 -38.83 1.15 -19.23
CA GLY A 305 -38.46 2.49 -19.68
C GLY A 305 -37.36 3.07 -18.80
N ALA A 306 -36.24 3.50 -19.38
CA ALA A 306 -35.12 4.04 -18.64
C ALA A 306 -34.70 5.41 -19.21
N ILE A 307 -34.47 6.36 -18.31
CA ILE A 307 -33.94 7.69 -18.68
C ILE A 307 -32.46 7.85 -18.31
N GLY A 308 -31.85 6.88 -17.62
CA GLY A 308 -30.44 6.93 -17.23
C GLY A 308 -30.17 7.83 -16.02
N ILE A 309 -31.01 7.75 -14.98
CA ILE A 309 -30.73 8.33 -13.67
C ILE A 309 -30.55 7.24 -12.62
N VAL A 310 -29.73 7.52 -11.62
CA VAL A 310 -29.64 6.73 -10.38
C VAL A 310 -30.28 7.55 -9.28
N ALA A 311 -31.22 6.97 -8.54
CA ALA A 311 -31.88 7.62 -7.43
C ALA A 311 -31.05 7.51 -6.15
N ASN A 312 -31.06 8.55 -5.31
CA ASN A 312 -30.32 8.54 -4.06
C ASN A 312 -31.05 7.64 -3.03
N VAL A 313 -30.29 6.87 -2.25
CA VAL A 313 -30.82 5.98 -1.22
C VAL A 313 -30.57 6.61 0.15
N GLU A 314 -31.59 6.64 1.00
CA GLU A 314 -31.45 7.15 2.35
C GLU A 314 -30.44 6.33 3.16
N LEU A 315 -29.36 6.96 3.60
CA LEU A 315 -28.37 6.35 4.48
C LEU A 315 -28.86 6.43 5.92
N ARG A 316 -28.95 5.27 6.58
CA ARG A 316 -29.36 5.21 7.99
C ARG A 316 -28.18 4.76 8.83
N ARG A 317 -27.96 5.44 9.95
CA ARG A 317 -27.01 5.00 10.97
C ARG A 317 -27.51 3.72 11.59
N VAL A 318 -26.62 2.74 11.72
CA VAL A 318 -26.93 1.41 12.25
C VAL A 318 -26.17 1.17 13.55
N GLY A 319 -26.68 0.25 14.37
CA GLY A 319 -25.99 -0.17 15.61
C GLY A 319 -24.68 -0.92 15.32
N LEU A 320 -23.84 -1.08 16.35
CA LEU A 320 -22.52 -1.70 16.23
C LEU A 320 -22.55 -3.09 15.55
N VAL A 321 -23.46 -3.97 15.99
CA VAL A 321 -23.56 -5.34 15.46
C VAL A 321 -23.95 -5.34 13.98
N GLU A 322 -24.90 -4.49 13.60
CA GLU A 322 -25.35 -4.36 12.22
C GLU A 322 -24.28 -3.72 11.33
N SER A 323 -23.55 -2.74 11.85
CA SER A 323 -22.39 -2.12 11.22
C SER A 323 -21.29 -3.15 10.94
N VAL A 324 -20.96 -4.02 11.91
CA VAL A 324 -19.95 -5.08 11.75
C VAL A 324 -20.37 -6.07 10.66
N LYS A 325 -21.64 -6.51 10.66
CA LYS A 325 -22.18 -7.41 9.61
C LYS A 325 -22.08 -6.76 8.22
N HIS A 326 -22.51 -5.51 8.10
CA HIS A 326 -22.43 -4.79 6.83
C HIS A 326 -20.99 -4.54 6.40
N GLY A 327 -20.09 -4.19 7.33
CA GLY A 327 -18.67 -4.03 7.07
C GLY A 327 -18.07 -5.30 6.49
N ALA A 328 -18.39 -6.47 7.07
CA ALA A 328 -17.90 -7.76 6.59
C ALA A 328 -18.43 -8.08 5.18
N ILE A 329 -19.73 -7.87 4.95
CA ILE A 329 -20.36 -8.06 3.63
C ILE A 329 -19.73 -7.13 2.58
N ARG A 330 -19.54 -5.85 2.92
CA ARG A 330 -18.93 -4.85 2.01
C ARG A 330 -17.48 -5.18 1.70
N THR A 331 -16.70 -5.57 2.71
CA THR A 331 -15.32 -6.05 2.52
C THR A 331 -15.31 -7.26 1.60
N ALA A 332 -16.12 -8.29 1.87
CA ALA A 332 -16.17 -9.49 1.03
C ALA A 332 -16.58 -9.18 -0.42
N PHE A 333 -17.64 -8.37 -0.59
CA PHE A 333 -18.09 -7.92 -1.91
C PHE A 333 -16.98 -7.19 -2.67
N PHE A 334 -16.31 -6.24 -2.02
CA PHE A 334 -15.24 -5.48 -2.64
C PHE A 334 -14.02 -6.36 -2.98
N MET A 335 -13.68 -7.31 -2.11
CA MET A 335 -12.60 -8.27 -2.35
C MET A 335 -12.89 -9.13 -3.58
N VAL A 336 -14.12 -9.65 -3.71
CA VAL A 336 -14.55 -10.41 -4.90
C VAL A 336 -14.48 -9.53 -6.14
N GLN A 337 -15.03 -8.31 -6.08
CA GLN A 337 -15.02 -7.36 -7.20
C GLN A 337 -13.59 -7.03 -7.65
N LEU A 338 -12.68 -6.78 -6.70
CA LEU A 338 -11.30 -6.47 -7.00
C LEU A 338 -10.60 -7.66 -7.67
N VAL A 339 -10.79 -8.89 -7.17
CA VAL A 339 -10.23 -10.09 -7.79
C VAL A 339 -10.82 -10.30 -9.20
N THR A 340 -12.12 -10.07 -9.40
CA THR A 340 -12.75 -10.14 -10.72
C THR A 340 -12.13 -9.13 -11.70
N ILE A 341 -11.95 -7.87 -11.28
CA ILE A 341 -11.31 -6.83 -12.10
C ILE A 341 -9.87 -7.22 -12.44
N LEU A 342 -9.10 -7.70 -11.47
CA LEU A 342 -7.71 -8.11 -11.68
C LEU A 342 -7.58 -9.36 -12.57
N SER A 343 -8.61 -10.21 -12.60
CA SER A 343 -8.65 -11.42 -13.44
C SER A 343 -8.98 -11.11 -14.91
N ASP A 344 -9.67 -10.01 -15.19
CA ASP A 344 -9.99 -9.54 -16.53
C ASP A 344 -9.03 -8.42 -16.96
N HIS A 345 -8.06 -8.76 -17.82
CA HIS A 345 -7.04 -7.84 -18.34
C HIS A 345 -7.61 -6.54 -18.94
N ARG A 346 -8.77 -6.59 -19.60
CA ARG A 346 -9.39 -5.41 -20.21
C ARG A 346 -9.95 -4.50 -19.13
N GLN A 347 -10.69 -5.07 -18.19
CA GLN A 347 -11.23 -4.31 -17.05
C GLN A 347 -10.13 -3.74 -16.17
N ALA A 348 -9.07 -4.51 -15.90
CA ALA A 348 -7.90 -4.01 -15.16
C ALA A 348 -7.29 -2.78 -15.84
N LYS A 349 -7.02 -2.84 -17.14
CA LYS A 349 -6.47 -1.71 -17.90
C LYS A 349 -7.37 -0.48 -17.87
N GLU A 350 -8.69 -0.67 -17.93
CA GLU A 350 -9.66 0.42 -17.90
C GLU A 350 -9.80 1.04 -16.50
N SER A 351 -9.60 0.23 -15.45
CA SER A 351 -9.81 0.59 -14.03
C SER A 351 -8.58 1.15 -13.32
N VAL A 352 -7.37 0.97 -13.86
CA VAL A 352 -6.16 1.56 -13.27
C VAL A 352 -6.03 3.02 -13.71
N GLY A 353 -6.17 3.93 -12.75
CA GLY A 353 -5.91 5.36 -12.91
C GLY A 353 -4.57 5.76 -12.29
N GLY A 354 -3.89 6.74 -12.90
CA GLY A 354 -2.62 7.26 -12.43
C GLY A 354 -2.74 8.38 -11.42
N PRO A 355 -1.62 9.06 -11.12
CA PRO A 355 -1.60 10.18 -10.16
C PRO A 355 -2.57 11.31 -10.52
N ILE A 356 -2.81 11.55 -11.80
CA ILE A 356 -3.70 12.61 -12.27
C ILE A 356 -5.16 12.22 -12.02
N ALA A 357 -5.54 10.99 -12.39
CA ALA A 357 -6.86 10.45 -12.12
C ALA A 357 -7.17 10.46 -10.60
N MET A 358 -6.19 10.06 -9.77
CA MET A 358 -6.32 10.11 -8.31
C MET A 358 -6.52 11.54 -7.79
N GLY A 359 -5.81 12.54 -8.32
CA GLY A 359 -6.00 13.94 -7.93
C GLY A 359 -7.41 14.46 -8.26
N HIS A 360 -7.95 14.11 -9.43
CA HIS A 360 -9.33 14.43 -9.81
C HIS A 360 -10.35 13.71 -8.92
N MET A 361 -10.16 12.41 -8.66
CA MET A 361 -11.03 11.64 -7.76
C MET A 361 -11.03 12.24 -6.36
N ALA A 362 -9.87 12.62 -5.81
CA ALA A 362 -9.78 13.24 -4.49
C ALA A 362 -10.61 14.54 -4.41
N THR A 363 -10.51 15.40 -5.43
CA THR A 363 -11.27 16.66 -5.50
C THR A 363 -12.78 16.40 -5.64
N GLN A 364 -13.18 15.39 -6.41
CA GLN A 364 -14.59 15.02 -6.58
C GLN A 364 -15.18 14.44 -5.30
N VAL A 365 -14.49 13.48 -4.69
CA VAL A 365 -14.91 12.81 -3.45
C VAL A 365 -15.01 13.80 -2.30
N GLN A 366 -14.12 14.79 -2.27
CA GLN A 366 -14.16 15.85 -1.27
C GLN A 366 -15.47 16.64 -1.27
N ARG A 367 -16.07 16.87 -2.45
CA ARG A 367 -17.35 17.57 -2.59
C ARG A 367 -18.56 16.73 -2.16
N LEU A 368 -18.40 15.41 -2.10
CA LEU A 368 -19.45 14.46 -1.69
C LEU A 368 -19.52 14.27 -0.17
N GLY A 369 -18.56 14.82 0.59
CA GLY A 369 -18.54 14.81 2.05
C GLY A 369 -17.84 13.60 2.67
N LEU A 370 -17.85 13.55 4.01
CA LEU A 370 -17.07 12.58 4.79
C LEU A 370 -17.41 11.11 4.51
N GLY A 371 -18.69 10.78 4.27
CA GLY A 371 -19.10 9.40 3.98
C GLY A 371 -18.47 8.87 2.68
N ALA A 372 -18.40 9.69 1.63
CA ALA A 372 -17.74 9.33 0.38
C ALA A 372 -16.22 9.19 0.56
N MET A 373 -15.61 10.06 1.38
CA MET A 373 -14.19 9.94 1.70
C MET A 373 -13.88 8.64 2.44
N MET A 374 -14.69 8.27 3.42
CA MET A 374 -14.55 7.00 4.15
C MET A 374 -14.71 5.79 3.23
N LEU A 375 -15.67 5.85 2.30
CA LEU A 375 -15.87 4.80 1.30
C LEU A 375 -14.60 4.60 0.47
N VAL A 376 -14.05 5.67 -0.10
CA VAL A 376 -12.85 5.61 -0.94
C VAL A 376 -11.62 5.19 -0.13
N ALA A 377 -11.46 5.70 1.09
CA ALA A 377 -10.39 5.28 1.99
C ALA A 377 -10.46 3.77 2.28
N ALA A 378 -11.64 3.24 2.57
CA ALA A 378 -11.83 1.81 2.79
C ALA A 378 -11.48 0.99 1.54
N GLN A 379 -11.95 1.42 0.37
CA GLN A 379 -11.64 0.76 -0.91
C GLN A 379 -10.14 0.75 -1.21
N PHE A 380 -9.46 1.89 -1.05
CA PHE A 380 -8.01 1.98 -1.22
C PHE A 380 -7.24 1.14 -0.19
N SER A 381 -7.71 1.07 1.06
CA SER A 381 -7.10 0.18 2.07
C SER A 381 -7.17 -1.28 1.67
N LEU A 382 -8.36 -1.72 1.22
CA LEU A 382 -8.56 -3.11 0.79
C LEU A 382 -7.72 -3.42 -0.46
N SER A 383 -7.70 -2.49 -1.43
CA SER A 383 -6.87 -2.61 -2.63
C SER A 383 -5.39 -2.66 -2.30
N LEU A 384 -4.88 -1.80 -1.41
CA LEU A 384 -3.48 -1.82 -0.98
C LEU A 384 -3.12 -3.18 -0.35
N GLY A 385 -4.00 -3.72 0.50
CA GLY A 385 -3.81 -5.06 1.09
C GLY A 385 -3.74 -6.16 0.03
N VAL A 386 -4.65 -6.19 -0.94
CA VAL A 386 -4.64 -7.21 -2.00
C VAL A 386 -3.46 -7.04 -2.96
N LEU A 387 -3.18 -5.81 -3.39
CA LEU A 387 -2.11 -5.52 -4.33
C LEU A 387 -0.73 -5.84 -3.72
N ASN A 388 -0.52 -5.57 -2.43
CA ASN A 388 0.72 -5.94 -1.74
C ASN A 388 0.88 -7.45 -1.59
N LEU A 389 -0.16 -8.27 -1.76
CA LEU A 389 -0.04 -9.73 -1.81
C LEU A 389 0.35 -10.27 -3.19
N LEU A 390 0.39 -9.43 -4.23
CA LEU A 390 0.82 -9.86 -5.55
C LEU A 390 2.28 -10.34 -5.52
N PRO A 391 2.64 -11.38 -6.29
CA PRO A 391 3.98 -11.95 -6.32
C PRO A 391 4.95 -11.10 -7.15
N VAL A 392 4.93 -9.77 -6.95
CA VAL A 392 5.82 -8.82 -7.60
C VAL A 392 6.95 -8.49 -6.64
N PRO A 393 8.22 -8.70 -7.02
CA PRO A 393 9.35 -8.28 -6.17
C PRO A 393 9.24 -6.79 -5.83
N VAL A 394 9.75 -6.37 -4.65
CA VAL A 394 9.50 -5.06 -4.00
C VAL A 394 8.21 -5.00 -3.17
N LEU A 395 7.14 -5.69 -3.57
CA LEU A 395 5.94 -5.81 -2.73
C LEU A 395 6.09 -6.92 -1.68
N ASP A 396 5.21 -6.94 -0.68
CA ASP A 396 5.21 -7.95 0.39
C ASP A 396 5.04 -9.37 -0.15
N GLY A 397 4.13 -9.56 -1.12
CA GLY A 397 3.89 -10.82 -1.80
C GLY A 397 5.11 -11.32 -2.56
N GLY A 398 5.95 -10.42 -3.07
CA GLY A 398 7.27 -10.74 -3.63
C GLY A 398 8.21 -11.30 -2.56
N HIS A 399 8.27 -10.68 -1.38
CA HIS A 399 9.08 -11.20 -0.26
C HIS A 399 8.56 -12.56 0.25
N LEU A 400 7.24 -12.75 0.31
CA LEU A 400 6.62 -14.04 0.61
C LEU A 400 7.00 -15.10 -0.43
N LEU A 401 6.99 -14.76 -1.72
CA LEU A 401 7.42 -15.65 -2.79
C LEU A 401 8.89 -16.06 -2.62
N LEU A 402 9.78 -15.10 -2.31
CA LEU A 402 11.20 -15.39 -2.06
C LEU A 402 11.39 -16.34 -0.87
N ILE A 403 10.64 -16.15 0.22
CA ILE A 403 10.64 -17.06 1.38
C ILE A 403 10.10 -18.44 1.01
N ALA A 404 9.05 -18.52 0.19
CA ALA A 404 8.52 -19.78 -0.29
C ALA A 404 9.55 -20.54 -1.12
N ILE A 405 10.27 -19.84 -2.01
CA ILE A 405 11.38 -20.40 -2.80
C ILE A 405 12.51 -20.88 -1.90
N GLU A 406 12.89 -20.11 -0.87
CA GLU A 406 13.88 -20.51 0.15
C GLU A 406 13.45 -21.80 0.88
N GLY A 407 12.17 -21.90 1.27
CA GLY A 407 11.60 -23.07 1.92
C GLY A 407 11.61 -24.32 1.04
N ILE A 408 11.25 -24.18 -0.24
CA ILE A 408 11.28 -25.28 -1.22
C ILE A 408 12.72 -25.74 -1.48
N ARG A 409 13.64 -24.79 -1.68
CA ARG A 409 15.06 -25.10 -1.97
C ARG A 409 15.82 -25.59 -0.73
N ARG A 410 15.27 -25.43 0.47
CA ARG A 410 15.91 -25.70 1.78
C ARG A 410 17.30 -25.04 1.91
N ARG A 411 17.55 -23.96 1.17
CA ARG A 411 18.78 -23.15 1.21
C ARG A 411 18.44 -21.68 1.05
N LYS A 412 19.18 -20.83 1.76
CA LYS A 412 19.03 -19.37 1.69
C LYS A 412 19.28 -18.88 0.26
N LEU A 413 18.48 -17.93 -0.20
CA LEU A 413 18.74 -17.23 -1.46
C LEU A 413 20.01 -16.40 -1.32
N SER A 414 20.84 -16.43 -2.36
CA SER A 414 22.01 -15.58 -2.43
C SER A 414 21.61 -14.11 -2.58
N PRO A 415 22.43 -13.17 -2.08
CA PRO A 415 22.15 -11.74 -2.25
C PRO A 415 21.90 -11.36 -3.72
N ARG A 416 22.66 -11.94 -4.66
CA ARG A 416 22.49 -11.73 -6.11
C ARG A 416 21.11 -12.13 -6.62
N GLU A 417 20.56 -13.24 -6.16
CA GLU A 417 19.21 -13.68 -6.53
C GLU A 417 18.15 -12.70 -6.00
N VAL A 418 18.31 -12.23 -4.75
CA VAL A 418 17.38 -11.25 -4.16
C VAL A 418 17.47 -9.90 -4.88
N TYR A 419 18.67 -9.40 -5.18
CA TYR A 419 18.85 -8.17 -5.95
C TYR A 419 18.26 -8.27 -7.35
N GLY A 420 18.51 -9.38 -8.05
CA GLY A 420 17.96 -9.64 -9.36
C GLY A 420 16.43 -9.58 -9.33
N ALA A 421 15.82 -10.23 -8.35
CA ALA A 421 14.38 -10.16 -8.15
C ALA A 421 13.91 -8.72 -7.91
N HIS A 422 14.50 -7.99 -6.96
CA HIS A 422 14.12 -6.60 -6.65
C HIS A 422 14.28 -5.66 -7.85
N ALA A 423 15.36 -5.79 -8.62
CA ALA A 423 15.60 -4.99 -9.83
C ALA A 423 14.53 -5.26 -10.90
N VAL A 424 14.16 -6.52 -11.12
CA VAL A 424 13.06 -6.89 -12.02
C VAL A 424 11.73 -6.30 -11.53
N GLY A 425 11.44 -6.42 -10.23
CA GLY A 425 10.24 -5.83 -9.63
C GLY A 425 10.16 -4.31 -9.79
N LEU A 426 11.25 -3.59 -9.49
CA LEU A 426 11.35 -2.15 -9.72
C LEU A 426 11.15 -1.79 -11.19
N GLY A 427 11.72 -2.57 -12.11
CA GLY A 427 11.51 -2.39 -13.55
C GLY A 427 10.04 -2.54 -13.96
N ILE A 428 9.35 -3.56 -13.45
CA ILE A 428 7.91 -3.79 -13.69
C ILE A 428 7.08 -2.63 -13.14
N ILE A 429 7.34 -2.20 -11.90
CA ILE A 429 6.62 -1.09 -11.27
C ILE A 429 6.87 0.22 -12.03
N ALA A 430 8.11 0.51 -12.43
CA ALA A 430 8.43 1.70 -13.22
C ALA A 430 7.69 1.70 -14.56
N LEU A 431 7.67 0.57 -15.27
CA LEU A 431 6.92 0.42 -16.52
C LEU A 431 5.42 0.62 -16.32
N LEU A 432 4.86 0.08 -15.23
CA LEU A 432 3.45 0.26 -14.89
C LEU A 432 3.13 1.73 -14.61
N ILE A 433 3.95 2.43 -13.82
CA ILE A 433 3.77 3.87 -13.54
C ILE A 433 3.78 4.67 -14.85
N ILE A 434 4.72 4.38 -15.76
CA ILE A 434 4.79 5.03 -17.07
C ILE A 434 3.53 4.74 -17.89
N ALA A 435 3.11 3.48 -17.98
CA ALA A 435 1.94 3.07 -18.77
C ALA A 435 0.64 3.72 -18.26
N VAL A 436 0.45 3.75 -16.95
CA VAL A 436 -0.73 4.35 -16.32
C VAL A 436 -0.72 5.87 -16.46
N THR A 437 0.44 6.51 -16.28
CA THR A 437 0.58 7.97 -16.48
C THR A 437 0.32 8.35 -17.95
N TYR A 438 0.81 7.55 -18.89
CA TYR A 438 0.52 7.73 -20.32
C TYR A 438 -0.98 7.62 -20.60
N ASN A 439 -1.66 6.63 -20.02
CA ASN A 439 -3.11 6.46 -20.15
C ASN A 439 -3.88 7.65 -19.56
N ASP A 440 -3.48 8.17 -18.41
CA ASP A 440 -4.05 9.39 -17.82
C ASP A 440 -3.92 10.59 -18.77
N ILE A 441 -2.73 10.83 -19.33
CA ILE A 441 -2.48 11.92 -20.27
C ILE A 441 -3.28 11.72 -21.56
N ALA A 442 -3.31 10.50 -22.10
CA ALA A 442 -4.06 10.18 -23.31
C ALA A 442 -5.57 10.43 -23.11
N ARG A 443 -6.13 10.08 -21.95
CA ARG A 443 -7.53 10.36 -21.60
C ARG A 443 -7.80 11.87 -21.46
N LEU A 444 -6.86 12.65 -20.96
CA LEU A 444 -6.99 14.10 -20.88
C LEU A 444 -6.93 14.78 -22.25
N VAL A 445 -6.05 14.31 -23.14
CA VAL A 445 -5.87 14.86 -24.49
C VAL A 445 -6.99 14.44 -25.43
N ALA A 446 -7.50 13.21 -25.28
CA ALA A 446 -8.67 12.71 -26.00
C ALA A 446 -10.00 13.23 -25.43
N GLY A 447 -9.94 14.07 -24.39
CA GLY A 447 -11.09 14.69 -23.73
C GLY A 447 -11.93 15.55 -24.64
#